data_AF-A0AAD2BMJ2-F1
#
_entry.id   AF-A0AAD2BMJ2-F1
#
_cell.length_a   1.000
_cell.length_b   1.000
_cell.length_c   1.000
_cell.angle_alpha   90.00
_cell.angle_beta   90.00
_cell.angle_gamma   90.00
#
_symmetry.space_group_name_H-M   'P 1'
#
loop_
_entity.id
_entity.type
_entity.pdbx_description
1 polymer ?
#
loop_
_entity_poly.entity_id
_entity_poly.type
_entity_poly.pdbx_seq_one_letter_code
_entity_poly.pdbx_strand_id
1 'polypeptide(L)'
;MSLTKNRLYLDGAVSARAFLCRTHSVMRDPGHCRPGRLREQLTYFSEHAYPPAFVKGFIDAIDAYLSMSLGGSDVDPHTWEVLAAIERRQITAA
;
A
#
# COMPACT_ATOMS: atom_id res chain seq x y z
N MET A 1 1.46 -5.70 20.46
CA MET A 1 2.51 -4.65 20.32
C MET A 1 2.12 -3.74 19.18
N SER A 2 1.87 -2.46 19.44
CA SER A 2 1.36 -1.53 18.44
C SER A 2 2.34 -1.38 17.26
N LEU A 3 1.99 -1.93 16.10
CA LEU A 3 2.76 -1.82 14.84
C LEU A 3 3.00 -0.35 14.44
N THR A 4 2.22 0.59 14.97
CA THR A 4 2.40 2.05 14.81
C THR A 4 3.71 2.59 15.40
N LYS A 5 4.48 1.83 16.19
CA LYS A 5 5.81 2.23 16.65
C LYS A 5 6.95 1.82 15.71
N ASN A 6 6.69 0.93 14.75
CA ASN A 6 7.74 0.45 13.85
C ASN A 6 7.86 1.38 12.64
N ARG A 7 8.86 2.27 12.67
CA ARG A 7 9.11 3.26 11.60
C ARG A 7 9.27 2.60 10.22
N LEU A 8 10.00 1.49 10.13
CA LEU A 8 10.19 0.78 8.85
C LEU A 8 8.86 0.26 8.28
N TYR A 9 7.98 -0.23 9.15
CA TYR A 9 6.64 -0.64 8.74
C TYR A 9 5.81 0.53 8.21
N LEU A 10 5.82 1.68 8.91
CA LEU A 10 5.12 2.88 8.46
C LEU A 10 5.70 3.41 7.14
N ASP A 11 7.02 3.40 6.96
CA ASP A 11 7.68 3.80 5.71
C ASP A 11 7.24 2.88 4.55
N GLY A 12 7.10 1.57 4.81
CA GLY A 12 6.54 0.62 3.87
C GLY A 12 5.11 0.97 3.44
N ALA A 13 4.25 1.28 4.40
CA ALA A 13 2.87 1.69 4.15
C ALA A 13 2.77 2.98 3.33
N VAL A 14 3.59 3.99 3.64
CA VAL A 14 3.66 5.23 2.86
C VAL A 14 4.14 4.95 1.43
N SER A 15 5.12 4.05 1.26
CA SER A 15 5.60 3.62 -0.06
C SER A 15 4.50 2.95 -0.89
N ALA A 16 3.60 2.19 -0.27
CA ALA A 16 2.44 1.59 -0.95
C ALA A 16 1.49 2.66 -1.50
N ARG A 17 1.19 3.72 -0.73
CA ARG A 17 0.41 4.85 -1.25
C ARG A 17 1.09 5.49 -2.46
N ALA A 18 2.39 5.73 -2.40
CA ALA A 18 3.13 6.30 -3.53
C ALA A 18 3.08 5.38 -4.77
N PHE A 19 3.17 4.07 -4.57
CA PHE A 19 2.98 3.07 -5.63
C PHE A 19 1.56 3.13 -6.23
N LEU A 20 0.53 3.23 -5.40
CA LEU A 20 -0.87 3.34 -5.85
C LEU A 20 -1.11 4.63 -6.65
N CYS A 21 -0.60 5.78 -6.21
CA CYS A 21 -0.71 7.04 -6.96
C CYS A 21 -0.10 6.93 -8.37
N ARG A 22 1.09 6.32 -8.48
CA ARG A 22 1.75 6.09 -9.78
C ARG A 22 0.93 5.14 -10.65
N THR A 23 0.37 4.09 -10.05
CA THR A 23 -0.43 3.10 -10.78
C THR A 23 -1.77 3.70 -11.25
N HIS A 24 -2.45 4.47 -10.40
CA HIS A 24 -3.71 5.14 -10.72
C HIS A 24 -3.55 6.17 -11.86
N SER A 25 -2.45 6.94 -11.84
CA SER A 25 -2.14 7.89 -12.92
C SER A 25 -1.97 7.22 -14.29
N VAL A 26 -1.43 5.99 -14.30
CA VAL A 26 -1.19 5.21 -15.52
C VAL A 26 -2.45 4.48 -15.97
N MET A 27 -3.30 4.04 -15.05
CA MET A 27 -4.58 3.38 -15.37
C MET A 27 -5.63 4.35 -15.93
N ARG A 28 -5.53 5.65 -15.63
CA ARG A 28 -6.36 6.69 -16.27
C ARG A 28 -6.04 6.90 -17.76
N ASP A 29 -4.92 6.36 -18.24
CA ASP A 29 -4.63 6.28 -19.68
C ASP A 29 -5.06 4.88 -20.20
N PRO A 30 -6.17 4.79 -20.95
CA PRO A 30 -6.73 3.51 -21.40
C PRO A 30 -5.79 2.68 -22.28
N GLY A 31 -4.68 3.24 -22.78
CA GLY A 31 -3.65 2.52 -23.53
C GLY A 31 -2.50 1.95 -22.70
N HIS A 32 -2.34 2.33 -21.44
CA HIS A 32 -1.12 2.08 -20.65
C HIS A 32 -1.31 1.21 -19.39
N CYS A 33 -2.46 0.54 -19.25
CA CYS A 33 -2.65 -0.48 -18.21
C CYS A 33 -1.60 -1.60 -18.35
N ARG A 34 -0.54 -1.53 -17.54
CA ARG A 34 0.53 -2.53 -17.48
C ARG A 34 0.26 -3.50 -16.32
N PRO A 35 -0.35 -4.67 -16.57
CA PRO A 35 -0.51 -5.67 -15.53
C PRO A 35 0.87 -6.13 -15.01
N GLY A 36 0.94 -6.54 -13.75
CA GLY A 36 2.16 -7.08 -13.16
C GLY A 36 3.08 -6.08 -12.44
N ARG A 37 2.77 -4.77 -12.46
CA ARG A 37 3.51 -3.73 -11.71
C ARG A 37 3.73 -4.06 -10.23
N LEU A 38 2.72 -4.64 -9.57
CA LEU A 38 2.83 -5.05 -8.16
C LEU A 38 3.86 -6.17 -8.00
N ARG A 39 3.88 -7.13 -8.92
CA ARG A 39 4.87 -8.22 -8.93
C ARG A 39 6.27 -7.66 -9.13
N GLU A 40 6.45 -6.77 -10.11
CA GLU A 40 7.73 -6.09 -10.38
C GLU A 40 8.24 -5.35 -9.14
N GLN A 41 7.36 -4.62 -8.44
CA GLN A 41 7.72 -3.91 -7.21
C GLN A 41 8.14 -4.86 -6.08
N LEU A 42 7.45 -5.98 -5.90
CA LEU A 42 7.79 -6.98 -4.89
C LEU A 42 9.11 -7.69 -5.22
N THR A 43 9.35 -8.04 -6.48
CA THR A 43 10.62 -8.59 -6.94
C THR A 43 11.76 -7.61 -6.67
N TYR A 44 11.57 -6.32 -6.97
CA TYR A 44 12.55 -5.27 -6.67
C TYR A 44 12.89 -5.23 -5.17
N PHE A 45 11.89 -5.30 -4.28
CA PHE A 45 12.13 -5.35 -2.84
C PHE A 45 12.94 -6.58 -2.41
N SER A 46 12.65 -7.74 -2.99
CA SER A 46 13.39 -8.98 -2.73
C SER A 46 14.85 -8.90 -3.20
N GLU A 47 15.08 -8.40 -4.41
CA GLU A 47 16.43 -8.27 -5.01
C GLU A 47 17.32 -7.27 -4.25
N HIS A 48 16.72 -6.26 -3.62
CA HIS A 48 17.44 -5.21 -2.90
C HIS A 48 17.42 -5.41 -1.37
N ALA A 49 17.01 -6.59 -0.90
CA ALA A 49 17.01 -6.97 0.52
C ALA A 49 16.31 -5.94 1.43
N TYR A 50 15.15 -5.43 1.01
CA TYR A 50 14.37 -4.50 1.83
C TYR A 50 14.01 -5.14 3.18
N PRO A 51 13.98 -4.36 4.29
CA PRO A 51 13.65 -4.90 5.60
C PRO A 51 12.27 -5.59 5.61
N PRO A 52 12.11 -6.76 6.26
CA PRO A 52 10.82 -7.47 6.29
C PRO A 52 9.67 -6.63 6.85
N ALA A 53 9.95 -5.78 7.84
CA ALA A 53 8.95 -4.86 8.40
C ALA A 53 8.42 -3.85 7.36
N PHE A 54 9.31 -3.34 6.50
CA PHE A 54 8.94 -2.45 5.41
C PHE A 54 8.05 -3.15 4.39
N VAL A 55 8.45 -4.34 3.94
CA VAL A 55 7.67 -5.12 2.97
C VAL A 55 6.29 -5.47 3.53
N LYS A 56 6.21 -5.83 4.82
CA LYS A 56 4.93 -6.08 5.49
C LYS A 56 4.03 -4.83 5.48
N GLY A 57 4.58 -3.67 5.84
CA GLY A 57 3.81 -2.42 5.84
C GLY A 57 3.30 -2.03 4.46
N PHE A 58 4.12 -2.26 3.43
CA PHE A 58 3.71 -2.07 2.05
C PHE A 58 2.52 -2.97 1.68
N ILE A 59 2.62 -4.28 1.94
CA ILE A 59 1.57 -5.25 1.60
C ILE A 59 0.27 -4.97 2.36
N ASP A 60 0.35 -4.71 3.67
CA ASP A 60 -0.83 -4.43 4.50
C ASP A 60 -1.58 -3.17 4.03
N ALA A 61 -0.85 -2.14 3.56
CA ALA A 61 -1.46 -0.96 2.98
C ALA A 61 -2.17 -1.27 1.65
N ILE A 62 -1.56 -2.08 0.76
CA ILE A 62 -2.22 -2.51 -0.47
C ILE A 62 -3.50 -3.31 -0.16
N ASP A 63 -3.45 -4.23 0.80
CA ASP A 63 -4.63 -4.99 1.24
C ASP A 63 -5.73 -4.07 1.79
N ALA A 64 -5.36 -3.09 2.61
CA ALA A 64 -6.30 -2.12 3.15
C ALA A 64 -6.99 -1.32 2.05
N TYR A 65 -6.22 -0.81 1.09
CA TYR A 65 -6.74 -0.09 -0.07
C TYR A 65 -7.71 -0.94 -0.89
N LEU A 66 -7.34 -2.17 -1.21
CA LEU A 66 -8.17 -3.10 -1.98
C LEU A 66 -9.46 -3.43 -1.23
N SER A 67 -9.39 -3.69 0.07
CA SER A 67 -10.56 -3.97 0.90
C SER A 67 -11.56 -2.81 0.91
N MET A 68 -11.07 -1.57 1.03
CA MET A 68 -11.94 -0.39 1.01
C MET A 68 -12.55 -0.17 -0.39
N SER A 69 -11.74 -0.32 -1.44
CA SER A 69 -12.17 -0.17 -2.83
C SER A 69 -13.23 -1.20 -3.23
N LEU A 70 -13.03 -2.47 -2.86
CA LEU A 70 -13.97 -3.56 -3.10
C LEU A 70 -15.24 -3.45 -2.23
N GLY A 71 -15.13 -2.82 -1.06
CA GLY A 71 -16.27 -2.46 -0.21
C GLY A 71 -17.12 -1.30 -0.76
N GLY A 72 -16.84 -0.81 -1.97
CA GLY A 72 -17.58 0.27 -2.64
C GLY A 72 -17.16 1.67 -2.21
N SER A 73 -16.09 1.82 -1.44
CA SER A 73 -15.53 3.14 -1.12
C SER A 73 -14.68 3.65 -2.29
N ASP A 74 -14.96 4.84 -2.80
CA ASP A 74 -14.09 5.53 -3.74
C ASP A 74 -12.87 6.09 -3.00
N VAL A 75 -11.82 5.27 -2.88
CA VAL A 75 -10.58 5.65 -2.19
C VAL A 75 -9.61 6.20 -3.22
N ASP A 76 -9.46 7.51 -3.27
CA ASP A 76 -8.42 8.15 -4.08
C ASP A 76 -7.05 8.04 -3.37
N PRO A 77 -6.05 7.33 -3.93
CA PRO A 77 -4.71 7.23 -3.35
C PRO A 77 -4.06 8.58 -3.05
N HIS A 78 -4.41 9.63 -3.81
CA HIS A 78 -3.83 10.97 -3.63
C HIS A 78 -4.32 11.67 -2.36
N THR A 79 -5.54 11.39 -1.90
CA THR A 79 -6.11 11.97 -0.68
C THR A 79 -6.16 10.98 0.48
N TRP A 80 -5.86 9.71 0.22
CA TRP A 80 -5.93 8.64 1.22
C TRP A 80 -4.92 8.80 2.37
N GLU A 81 -5.43 8.92 3.59
CA GLU A 81 -4.63 8.90 4.83
C GLU A 81 -4.24 7.48 5.23
N VAL A 82 -3.26 6.91 4.52
CA VAL A 82 -2.82 5.51 4.68
C VAL A 82 -2.47 5.13 6.12
N LEU A 83 -1.78 6.00 6.87
CA LEU A 83 -1.37 5.69 8.25
C LEU A 83 -2.58 5.63 9.21
N ALA A 84 -3.52 6.55 9.06
CA ALA A 84 -4.74 6.57 9.86
C ALA A 84 -5.65 5.37 9.51
N ALA A 85 -5.69 4.96 8.24
CA ALA A 85 -6.42 3.77 7.82
C ALA A 85 -5.85 2.49 8.45
N ILE A 86 -4.53 2.36 8.50
CA ILE A 86 -3.85 1.23 9.15
C ILE A 86 -4.12 1.23 10.65
N GLU A 87 -3.97 2.38 11.32
CA GLU A 87 -4.23 2.49 12.76
C GLU A 87 -5.66 2.06 13.13
N ARG A 88 -6.67 2.54 12.39
CA ARG A 88 -8.08 2.14 12.58
C ARG A 88 -8.29 0.64 12.45
N ARG A 89 -7.67 0.01 11.45
CA ARG A 89 -7.81 -1.44 11.19
C ARG A 89 -7.14 -2.29 12.27
N GLN A 90 -6.03 -1.81 12.85
CA GLN A 90 -5.39 -2.48 13.98
C GLN A 90 -6.25 -2.45 15.25
N ILE A 91 -7.07 -1.39 15.43
CA ILE A 91 -8.03 -1.30 16.53
C ILE A 91 -9.18 -2.28 16.34
N THR A 92 -9.67 -2.45 15.12
CA THR A 92 -10.79 -3.37 14.82
C THR A 92 -10.40 -4.85 14.86
N ALA A 93 -9.11 -5.17 14.66
CA ALA A 93 -8.60 -6.55 14.65
C ALA A 93 -8.08 -7.05 16.02
N ALA A 94 -8.14 -6.22 17.07
CA ALA A 94 -7.73 -6.53 18.44
C ALA A 94 -8.94 -6.85 19.33
#